data_AF-A0A9P6YZ51-F1
#
_entry.id   AF-A0A9P6YZ51-F1
#
_cell.length_a   1.000
_cell.length_b   1.000
_cell.length_c   1.000
_cell.angle_alpha   90.00
_cell.angle_beta   90.00
_cell.angle_gamma   90.00
#
_symmetry.space_group_name_H-M   'P 1'
#
loop_
_entity.id
_entity.type
_entity.pdbx_description
1 polymer ?
#
loop_
_entity_poly.entity_id
_entity_poly.type
_entity_poly.pdbx_seq_one_letter_code
_entity_poly.pdbx_strand_id
1 'polypeptide(L)'
;MMSTEGEKYLQSQYIARSNRILYTSIHKRQNERTYRLGNKIEAFSRSFYSFCFEEGMSNEDHLEQVKEIEQLLSNFEALDIIEQLKHLQRQVDQRALEYQERQTEHIERLENELETLKTIEEEVAQEYYELVQRNETLNKEEQELEQYVEQQAVDIEGIKQEIQVLEKELEEVEEDQLIGASTAYTEIVNALFHGLGVKAIIEENKVTKVQLDSFDKEQTCILDVTKYSDTFKTNYIWKYISKGLL
;
A
#
# COMPACT_ATOMS: atom_id res chain seq x y z
N MET A 1 7.32 -7.29 -40.15
CA MET A 1 7.95 -8.63 -40.10
C MET A 1 6.90 -9.66 -40.45
N MET A 2 6.79 -10.05 -41.72
CA MET A 2 5.94 -11.16 -42.18
C MET A 2 6.74 -11.93 -43.23
N SER A 3 7.39 -13.03 -42.83
CA SER A 3 8.07 -13.94 -43.77
C SER A 3 8.27 -15.36 -43.23
N THR A 4 7.96 -15.63 -41.97
CA THR A 4 8.34 -16.90 -41.31
C THR A 4 7.34 -18.03 -41.55
N GLU A 5 6.05 -17.76 -41.71
CA GLU A 5 5.03 -18.80 -41.93
C GLU A 5 4.97 -19.28 -43.39
N GLY A 6 5.13 -18.36 -44.35
CA GLY A 6 5.16 -18.69 -45.77
C GLY A 6 6.37 -19.55 -46.16
N GLU A 7 7.53 -19.28 -45.57
CA GLU A 7 8.75 -20.07 -45.78
C GLU A 7 8.64 -21.47 -45.17
N LYS A 8 8.08 -21.59 -43.95
CA LYS A 8 7.82 -22.90 -43.31
C LYS A 8 6.83 -23.75 -44.12
N TYR A 9 5.79 -23.14 -44.69
CA TYR A 9 4.81 -23.86 -45.52
C TYR A 9 5.42 -24.37 -46.84
N LEU A 10 6.23 -23.56 -47.52
CA LEU A 10 6.91 -23.97 -48.75
C LEU A 10 7.96 -25.06 -48.49
N GLN A 11 8.66 -24.98 -47.36
CA GLN A 11 9.64 -25.99 -46.96
C GLN A 11 8.96 -27.33 -46.63
N SER A 12 7.80 -27.32 -45.97
CA SER A 12 7.05 -28.55 -45.68
C SER A 12 6.51 -29.21 -46.96
N GLN A 13 6.03 -28.43 -47.93
CA GLN A 13 5.58 -28.97 -49.22
C GLN A 13 6.73 -29.56 -50.04
N TYR A 14 7.91 -28.94 -50.02
CA TYR A 14 9.09 -29.44 -50.73
C TYR A 14 9.57 -30.77 -50.14
N ILE A 15 9.59 -30.89 -48.81
CA ILE A 15 9.93 -32.13 -48.10
C ILE A 15 8.91 -33.23 -48.42
N ALA A 16 7.60 -32.93 -48.36
CA ALA A 16 6.55 -33.89 -48.67
C ALA A 16 6.63 -34.42 -50.11
N ARG A 17 6.92 -33.54 -51.09
CA ARG A 17 7.07 -33.92 -52.50
C ARG A 17 8.32 -34.78 -52.74
N SER A 18 9.43 -34.42 -52.10
CA SER A 18 10.69 -35.17 -52.19
C SER A 18 10.54 -36.57 -51.58
N ASN A 19 9.88 -36.68 -50.42
CA ASN A 19 9.60 -37.95 -49.77
C ASN A 19 8.68 -38.84 -50.63
N ARG A 20 7.67 -38.26 -51.31
CA ARG A 20 6.78 -39.01 -52.21
C ARG A 20 7.51 -39.58 -53.43
N ILE A 21 8.45 -38.82 -54.01
CA ILE A 21 9.26 -39.27 -55.15
C ILE A 21 10.24 -40.37 -54.70
N LEU A 22 10.84 -40.22 -53.52
CA LEU A 22 11.72 -41.26 -52.96
C LEU A 22 10.93 -42.54 -52.66
N TYR A 23 9.76 -42.44 -52.03
CA TYR A 23 8.92 -43.59 -51.70
C TYR A 23 8.47 -44.34 -52.96
N THR A 24 8.01 -43.63 -53.99
CA THR A 24 7.59 -44.26 -55.26
C THR A 24 8.77 -44.88 -56.03
N SER A 25 9.94 -44.23 -56.02
CA SER A 25 11.15 -44.76 -56.66
C SER A 25 11.69 -46.01 -55.97
N ILE A 26 11.67 -46.03 -54.64
CA ILE A 26 12.06 -47.20 -53.83
C ILE A 26 11.06 -48.34 -54.04
N HIS A 27 9.76 -48.05 -54.04
CA HIS A 27 8.73 -49.07 -54.20
C HIS A 27 8.73 -49.67 -55.61
N LYS A 28 9.01 -48.87 -56.65
CA LYS A 28 9.16 -49.36 -58.03
C LYS A 28 10.40 -50.25 -58.18
N ARG A 29 11.55 -49.86 -57.62
CA ARG A 29 12.75 -50.70 -57.62
C ARG A 29 12.57 -51.98 -56.81
N GLN A 30 11.80 -51.93 -55.71
CA GLN A 30 11.47 -53.12 -54.93
C GLN A 30 10.57 -54.07 -55.72
N ASN A 31 9.50 -53.58 -56.37
CA ASN A 31 8.64 -54.41 -57.21
C ASN A 31 9.39 -55.03 -58.40
N GLU A 32 10.30 -54.30 -59.02
CA GLU A 32 11.14 -54.85 -60.09
C GLU A 32 12.12 -55.91 -59.56
N ARG A 33 12.62 -55.75 -58.33
CA ARG A 33 13.50 -56.75 -57.68
C ARG A 33 12.73 -57.98 -57.24
N THR A 34 11.55 -57.85 -56.61
CA THR A 34 10.72 -59.00 -56.24
C THR A 34 10.20 -59.74 -57.47
N TYR A 35 9.86 -59.04 -58.55
CA TYR A 35 9.49 -59.70 -59.81
C TYR A 35 10.66 -60.48 -60.42
N ARG A 36 11.87 -59.91 -60.43
CA ARG A 36 13.08 -60.64 -60.87
C ARG A 36 13.43 -61.80 -59.95
N LEU A 37 13.26 -61.65 -58.63
CA LEU A 37 13.49 -62.72 -57.66
C LEU A 37 12.46 -63.83 -57.84
N GLY A 38 11.19 -63.49 -58.06
CA GLY A 38 10.12 -64.44 -58.36
C GLY A 38 10.43 -65.25 -59.61
N ASN A 39 10.85 -64.60 -60.70
CA ASN A 39 11.25 -65.29 -61.93
C ASN A 39 12.50 -66.17 -61.73
N LYS A 40 13.46 -65.75 -60.89
CA LYS A 40 14.65 -66.55 -60.55
C LYS A 40 14.32 -67.74 -59.65
N ILE A 41 13.43 -67.57 -58.69
CA ILE A 41 12.94 -68.65 -57.82
C ILE A 41 12.13 -69.63 -58.65
N GLU A 42 11.29 -69.16 -59.57
CA GLU A 42 10.53 -70.04 -60.47
C GLU A 42 11.45 -70.81 -61.43
N ALA A 43 12.50 -70.16 -61.96
CA ALA A 43 13.54 -70.81 -62.75
C ALA A 43 14.34 -71.84 -61.92
N PHE A 44 14.70 -71.49 -60.68
CA PHE A 44 15.39 -72.39 -59.75
C PHE A 44 14.50 -73.58 -59.37
N SER A 45 13.21 -73.37 -59.07
CA SER A 45 12.26 -74.45 -58.83
C SER A 45 12.13 -75.34 -60.06
N ARG A 46 12.02 -74.80 -61.28
CA ARG A 46 12.00 -75.60 -62.51
C ARG A 46 13.30 -76.41 -62.72
N SER A 47 14.45 -75.80 -62.44
CA SER A 47 15.75 -76.48 -62.50
C SER A 47 15.89 -77.56 -61.43
N PHE A 48 15.38 -77.31 -60.22
CA PHE A 48 15.38 -78.25 -59.10
C PHE A 48 14.43 -79.43 -59.34
N TYR A 49 13.28 -79.19 -59.98
CA TYR A 49 12.37 -80.26 -60.41
C TYR A 49 12.94 -81.10 -61.56
N SER A 50 13.72 -80.51 -62.47
CA SER A 50 14.50 -81.25 -63.49
C SER A 50 15.64 -82.07 -62.86
N PHE A 51 16.34 -81.50 -61.89
CA PHE A 51 17.39 -82.16 -61.10
C PHE A 51 16.92 -83.41 -60.34
N CYS A 52 15.71 -83.39 -59.77
CA CYS A 52 15.17 -84.55 -59.07
C CYS A 52 14.79 -85.72 -60.02
N PHE A 53 14.80 -85.53 -61.34
CA PHE A 53 14.30 -86.52 -62.30
C PHE A 53 15.27 -86.92 -63.43
N GLU A 54 16.43 -86.28 -63.59
CA GLU A 54 17.43 -86.69 -64.59
C GLU A 54 18.82 -86.92 -63.96
N GLU A 55 19.25 -88.19 -63.95
CA GLU A 55 20.58 -88.61 -63.51
C GLU A 55 21.67 -88.15 -64.49
N GLY A 56 22.68 -87.44 -63.97
CA GLY A 56 23.99 -87.26 -64.60
C GLY A 56 24.42 -85.82 -64.80
N MET A 57 25.04 -85.21 -63.78
CA MET A 57 25.78 -83.94 -63.94
C MET A 57 27.21 -84.02 -63.40
N SER A 58 28.10 -83.22 -64.00
CA SER A 58 29.54 -83.13 -63.70
C SER A 58 29.81 -82.28 -62.45
N ASN A 59 30.90 -82.57 -61.73
CA ASN A 59 31.33 -81.88 -60.49
C ASN A 59 31.48 -80.35 -60.63
N GLU A 60 31.69 -79.83 -61.85
CA GLU A 60 31.85 -78.40 -62.13
C GLU A 60 30.51 -77.65 -62.08
N ASP A 61 29.43 -78.25 -62.59
CA ASP A 61 28.08 -77.69 -62.56
C ASP A 61 27.53 -77.62 -61.12
N HIS A 62 27.94 -78.57 -60.26
CA HIS A 62 27.60 -78.55 -58.83
C HIS A 62 28.25 -77.37 -58.09
N LEU A 63 29.47 -76.97 -58.45
CA LEU A 63 30.18 -75.86 -57.80
C LEU A 63 29.58 -74.49 -58.18
N GLU A 64 29.18 -74.34 -59.45
CA GLU A 64 28.50 -73.13 -59.93
C GLU A 64 27.15 -72.93 -59.22
N GLN A 65 26.38 -74.01 -59.06
CA GLN A 65 25.07 -73.98 -58.40
C GLN A 65 25.17 -73.71 -56.89
N VAL A 66 26.18 -74.24 -56.20
CA VAL A 66 26.41 -73.93 -54.77
C VAL A 66 26.72 -72.45 -54.59
N LYS A 67 27.51 -71.83 -55.48
CA LYS A 67 27.77 -70.38 -55.44
C LYS A 67 26.50 -69.55 -55.66
N GLU A 68 25.61 -69.99 -56.55
CA GLU A 68 24.31 -69.31 -56.76
C GLU A 68 23.42 -69.39 -55.51
N ILE A 69 23.39 -70.55 -54.83
CA ILE A 69 22.65 -70.73 -53.58
C ILE A 69 23.24 -69.87 -52.45
N GLU A 70 24.56 -69.83 -52.31
CA GLU A 70 25.24 -68.96 -51.34
C GLU A 70 24.92 -67.46 -51.58
N GLN A 71 24.89 -67.03 -52.85
CA GLN A 71 24.49 -65.67 -53.20
C GLN A 71 23.02 -65.38 -52.89
N LEU A 72 22.11 -66.34 -53.10
CA LEU A 72 20.69 -66.18 -52.76
C LEU A 72 20.48 -66.12 -51.25
N LEU A 73 21.17 -66.95 -50.48
CA LEU A 73 21.14 -66.91 -49.01
C LEU A 73 21.68 -65.59 -48.47
N SER A 74 22.81 -65.10 -49.00
CA SER A 74 23.37 -63.79 -48.63
C SER A 74 22.42 -62.63 -48.97
N ASN A 75 21.73 -62.70 -50.12
CA ASN A 75 20.69 -61.72 -50.47
C ASN A 75 19.48 -61.78 -49.53
N PHE A 76 19.13 -62.95 -49.00
CA PHE A 76 18.05 -63.12 -48.03
C PHE A 76 18.42 -62.53 -46.66
N GLU A 77 19.62 -62.83 -46.16
CA GLU A 77 20.16 -62.20 -44.93
C GLU A 77 20.23 -60.66 -45.06
N ALA A 78 20.62 -60.15 -46.23
CA ALA A 78 20.62 -58.71 -46.49
C ALA A 78 19.21 -58.09 -46.47
N LEU A 79 18.18 -58.83 -46.90
CA LEU A 79 16.78 -58.38 -46.83
C LEU A 79 16.28 -58.32 -45.39
N ASP A 80 16.58 -59.32 -44.57
CA ASP A 80 16.22 -59.35 -43.14
C ASP A 80 16.86 -58.17 -42.38
N ILE A 81 18.14 -57.87 -42.66
CA ILE A 81 18.82 -56.69 -42.09
C ILE A 81 18.14 -55.38 -42.51
N ILE A 82 17.73 -55.26 -43.78
CA ILE A 82 17.02 -54.07 -44.27
C ILE A 82 15.67 -53.91 -43.57
N GLU A 83 14.95 -55.00 -43.30
CA GLU A 83 13.67 -54.94 -42.60
C GLU A 83 13.84 -54.54 -41.13
N GLN A 84 14.87 -55.08 -40.44
CA GLN A 84 15.24 -54.65 -39.09
C GLN A 84 15.63 -53.16 -39.03
N LEU A 85 16.41 -52.67 -40.01
CA LEU A 85 16.77 -51.26 -40.09
C LEU A 85 15.55 -50.37 -40.32
N LYS A 86 14.59 -50.78 -41.16
CA LYS A 86 13.33 -50.04 -41.35
C LYS A 86 12.52 -49.98 -40.06
N HIS A 87 12.45 -51.08 -39.32
CA HIS A 87 11.75 -51.10 -38.03
C HIS A 87 12.43 -50.16 -37.03
N LEU A 88 13.76 -50.22 -36.91
CA LEU A 88 14.52 -49.34 -36.04
C LEU A 88 14.36 -47.86 -36.44
N GLN A 89 14.39 -47.57 -37.75
CA GLN A 89 14.18 -46.22 -38.26
C GLN A 89 12.81 -45.68 -37.87
N ARG A 90 11.73 -46.45 -38.03
CA ARG A 90 10.39 -46.04 -37.59
C ARG A 90 10.33 -45.75 -36.09
N GLN A 91 11.00 -46.56 -35.27
CA GLN A 91 11.05 -46.33 -33.82
C GLN A 91 11.82 -45.06 -33.45
N VAL A 92 12.92 -44.77 -34.14
CA VAL A 92 13.70 -43.54 -33.95
C VAL A 92 12.87 -42.33 -34.38
N ASP A 93 12.25 -42.39 -35.55
CA ASP A 93 11.42 -41.30 -36.07
C ASP A 93 10.24 -41.00 -35.13
N GLN A 94 9.57 -42.04 -34.63
CA GLN A 94 8.48 -41.90 -33.66
C GLN A 94 8.96 -41.25 -32.35
N ARG A 95 10.08 -41.72 -31.78
CA ARG A 95 10.64 -41.14 -30.55
C ARG A 95 11.10 -39.70 -30.73
N ALA A 96 11.67 -39.37 -31.89
CA ALA A 96 12.08 -38.02 -32.22
C ALA A 96 10.88 -37.08 -32.29
N LEU A 97 9.78 -37.54 -32.90
CA LEU A 97 8.53 -36.78 -33.00
C LEU A 97 7.89 -36.57 -31.62
N GLU A 98 7.77 -37.63 -30.80
CA GLU A 98 7.26 -37.53 -29.42
C GLU A 98 8.14 -36.64 -28.52
N TYR A 99 9.45 -36.61 -28.75
CA TYR A 99 10.36 -35.71 -28.05
C TYR A 99 10.14 -34.26 -28.49
N GLN A 100 10.02 -34.03 -29.79
CA GLN A 100 9.80 -32.70 -30.35
C GLN A 100 8.46 -32.11 -29.90
N GLU A 101 7.39 -32.90 -29.90
CA GLU A 101 6.07 -32.47 -29.41
C GLU A 101 6.13 -32.05 -27.95
N ARG A 102 6.70 -32.89 -27.06
CA ARG A 102 6.87 -32.55 -25.65
C ARG A 102 7.72 -31.30 -25.41
N GLN A 103 8.79 -31.12 -26.19
CA GLN A 103 9.62 -29.92 -26.11
C GLN A 103 8.85 -28.68 -26.56
N THR A 104 8.06 -28.79 -27.63
CA THR A 104 7.23 -27.68 -28.12
C THR A 104 6.18 -27.29 -27.09
N GLU A 105 5.45 -28.26 -26.51
CA GLU A 105 4.49 -28.02 -25.44
C GLU A 105 5.14 -27.43 -24.18
N HIS A 106 6.39 -27.80 -23.88
CA HIS A 106 7.11 -27.23 -22.75
C HIS A 106 7.52 -25.78 -23.01
N ILE A 107 8.01 -25.48 -24.21
CA ILE A 107 8.37 -24.12 -24.63
C ILE A 107 7.13 -23.22 -24.62
N GLU A 108 6.02 -23.66 -25.21
CA GLU A 108 4.78 -22.88 -25.22
C GLU A 108 4.27 -22.59 -23.79
N ARG A 109 4.39 -23.55 -22.87
CA ARG A 109 4.06 -23.30 -21.45
C ARG A 109 4.96 -22.25 -20.82
N LEU A 110 6.28 -22.33 -21.04
CA LEU A 110 7.23 -21.35 -20.51
C LEU A 110 7.03 -19.96 -21.13
N GLU A 111 6.70 -19.87 -22.42
CA GLU A 111 6.39 -18.61 -23.10
C GLU A 111 5.13 -17.97 -22.51
N ASN A 112 4.08 -18.77 -22.26
CA ASN A 112 2.87 -18.29 -21.59
C ASN A 112 3.15 -17.83 -20.16
N GLU A 113 3.91 -18.60 -19.38
CA GLU A 113 4.31 -18.22 -18.02
C GLU A 113 5.11 -16.91 -18.01
N LEU A 114 6.06 -16.77 -18.94
CA LEU A 114 6.86 -15.55 -19.08
C LEU A 114 6.00 -14.33 -19.43
N GLU A 115 5.00 -14.50 -20.30
CA GLU A 115 4.09 -13.40 -20.64
C GLU A 115 3.23 -13.01 -19.44
N THR A 116 2.69 -13.99 -18.69
CA THR A 116 1.94 -13.68 -17.46
C THR A 116 2.79 -12.97 -16.42
N LEU A 117 4.06 -13.35 -16.28
CA LEU A 117 4.97 -12.71 -15.34
C LEU A 117 5.28 -11.26 -15.74
N LYS A 118 5.41 -10.97 -17.04
CA LYS A 118 5.58 -9.59 -17.51
C LYS A 118 4.36 -8.73 -17.21
N THR A 119 3.15 -9.25 -17.42
CA THR A 119 1.93 -8.50 -17.09
C THR A 119 1.88 -8.19 -15.60
N ILE A 120 2.21 -9.16 -14.74
CA ILE A 120 2.28 -8.95 -13.28
C ILE A 120 3.37 -7.92 -12.93
N GLU A 121 4.54 -7.98 -13.57
CA GLU A 121 5.61 -7.01 -13.35
C GLU A 121 5.18 -5.58 -13.71
N GLU A 122 4.49 -5.41 -14.84
CA GLU A 122 3.94 -4.12 -15.28
C GLU A 122 2.89 -3.58 -14.30
N GLU A 123 1.97 -4.44 -13.83
CA GLU A 123 0.96 -4.08 -12.82
C GLU A 123 1.62 -3.62 -11.51
N VAL A 124 2.58 -4.40 -10.99
CA VAL A 124 3.30 -4.08 -9.75
C VAL A 124 4.11 -2.79 -9.91
N ALA A 125 4.73 -2.57 -11.07
CA ALA A 125 5.46 -1.33 -11.34
C ALA A 125 4.55 -0.10 -11.33
N GLN A 126 3.33 -0.23 -11.87
CA GLN A 126 2.34 0.84 -11.82
C GLN A 126 1.86 1.10 -10.39
N GLU A 127 1.50 0.05 -9.63
CA GLU A 127 1.10 0.20 -8.22
C GLU A 127 2.18 0.87 -7.38
N TYR A 128 3.44 0.48 -7.59
CA TYR A 128 4.57 1.10 -6.91
C TYR A 128 4.70 2.59 -7.23
N TYR A 129 4.54 2.98 -8.50
CA TYR A 129 4.60 4.37 -8.92
C TYR A 129 3.48 5.21 -8.28
N GLU A 130 2.25 4.71 -8.27
CA GLU A 130 1.11 5.38 -7.62
C GLU A 130 1.35 5.54 -6.10
N LEU A 131 1.93 4.53 -5.46
CA LEU A 131 2.26 4.57 -4.03
C LEU A 131 3.36 5.60 -3.72
N VAL A 132 4.36 5.73 -4.58
CA VAL A 132 5.40 6.76 -4.46
C VAL A 132 4.79 8.16 -4.56
N GLN A 133 3.94 8.41 -5.57
CA GLN A 133 3.27 9.72 -5.71
C GLN A 133 2.41 10.06 -4.49
N ARG A 134 1.67 9.08 -3.96
CA ARG A 134 0.86 9.26 -2.76
C ARG A 134 1.73 9.57 -1.52
N ASN A 135 2.88 8.94 -1.41
CA ASN A 135 3.82 9.21 -0.32
C ASN A 135 4.37 10.63 -0.41
N GLU A 136 4.73 11.10 -1.62
CA GLU A 136 5.15 12.48 -1.84
C GLU A 136 4.07 13.50 -1.48
N THR A 137 2.79 13.22 -1.78
CA THR A 137 1.69 14.10 -1.36
C THR A 137 1.54 14.13 0.16
N LEU A 138 1.59 12.97 0.82
CA LEU A 138 1.48 12.89 2.28
C LEU A 138 2.63 13.58 2.99
N ASN A 139 3.87 13.45 2.48
CA ASN A 139 5.03 14.14 3.06
C ASN A 139 4.90 15.66 2.95
N LYS A 140 4.29 16.18 1.88
CA LYS A 140 4.02 17.63 1.76
C LYS A 140 2.97 18.08 2.77
N GLU A 141 1.89 17.33 2.92
CA GLU A 141 0.85 17.61 3.92
C GLU A 141 1.43 17.57 5.34
N GLU A 142 2.31 16.61 5.64
CA GLU A 142 3.01 16.52 6.93
C GLU A 142 3.89 17.76 7.18
N GLN A 143 4.68 18.19 6.20
CA GLN A 143 5.50 19.40 6.30
C GLN A 143 4.67 20.68 6.50
N GLU A 144 3.52 20.79 5.82
CA GLU A 144 2.60 21.91 6.01
C GLU A 144 2.03 21.90 7.44
N LEU A 145 1.61 20.75 7.94
CA LEU A 145 1.09 20.60 9.30
C LEU A 145 2.15 20.91 10.37
N GLU A 146 3.39 20.48 10.17
CA GLU A 146 4.50 20.83 11.07
C GLU A 146 4.68 22.35 11.15
N GLN A 147 4.67 23.06 10.02
CA GLN A 147 4.73 24.52 10.00
C GLN A 147 3.55 25.18 10.71
N TYR A 148 2.34 24.66 10.54
CA TYR A 148 1.17 25.16 11.28
C TYR A 148 1.32 24.96 12.79
N VAL A 149 1.85 23.83 13.23
CA VAL A 149 2.09 23.55 14.65
C VAL A 149 3.15 24.48 15.22
N GLU A 150 4.24 24.72 14.49
CA GLU A 150 5.28 25.69 14.88
C GLU A 150 4.70 27.10 15.03
N GLN A 151 3.88 27.55 14.06
CA GLN A 151 3.22 28.85 14.14
C GLN A 151 2.28 28.94 15.34
N GLN A 152 1.46 27.90 15.58
CA GLN A 152 0.57 27.87 16.73
C GLN A 152 1.33 27.91 18.06
N ALA A 153 2.52 27.30 18.14
CA ALA A 153 3.35 27.37 19.34
C ALA A 153 3.81 28.80 19.62
N VAL A 154 4.17 29.57 18.59
CA VAL A 154 4.52 30.99 18.71
C VAL A 154 3.30 31.81 19.16
N ASP A 155 2.14 31.58 18.55
CA ASP A 155 0.91 32.30 18.89
C ASP A 155 0.47 32.03 20.34
N ILE A 156 0.56 30.77 20.80
CA ILE A 156 0.28 30.38 22.19
C ILE A 156 1.22 31.11 23.15
N GLU A 157 2.50 31.23 22.82
CA GLU A 157 3.45 31.94 23.66
C GLU A 157 3.16 33.45 23.72
N GLY A 158 2.74 34.04 22.60
CA GLY A 158 2.24 35.43 22.56
C GLY A 158 1.02 35.64 23.45
N ILE A 159 0.02 34.74 23.37
CA ILE A 159 -1.18 34.79 24.22
C ILE A 159 -0.81 34.66 25.70
N LYS A 160 0.13 33.79 26.07
CA LYS A 160 0.58 33.68 27.46
C LYS A 160 1.18 34.97 27.99
N GLN A 161 1.96 35.68 27.17
CA GLN A 161 2.52 36.98 27.55
C GLN A 161 1.41 38.02 27.72
N GLU A 162 0.42 38.04 26.83
CA GLU A 162 -0.74 38.93 26.96
C GLU A 162 -1.53 38.65 28.24
N ILE A 163 -1.76 37.37 28.58
CA ILE A 163 -2.39 36.97 29.83
C ILE A 163 -1.61 37.52 31.04
N GLN A 164 -0.29 37.37 31.07
CA GLN A 164 0.54 37.88 32.17
C GLN A 164 0.45 39.41 32.32
N VAL A 165 0.38 40.15 31.21
CA VAL A 165 0.20 41.61 31.24
C VAL A 165 -1.16 41.96 31.82
N LEU A 166 -2.22 41.31 31.35
CA LEU A 166 -3.59 41.55 31.82
C LEU A 166 -3.78 41.17 33.29
N GLU A 167 -3.18 40.07 33.75
CA GLU A 167 -3.18 39.68 35.16
C GLU A 167 -2.55 40.76 36.04
N LYS A 168 -1.43 41.34 35.59
CA LYS A 168 -0.77 42.43 36.31
C LYS A 168 -1.60 43.72 36.33
N GLU A 169 -2.20 44.10 35.19
CA GLU A 169 -3.10 45.25 35.12
C GLU A 169 -4.31 45.08 36.07
N LEU A 170 -4.81 43.85 36.20
CA LEU A 170 -5.90 43.53 37.11
C LEU A 170 -5.48 43.71 38.58
N GLU A 171 -4.30 43.21 38.97
CA GLU A 171 -3.74 43.42 40.32
C GLU A 171 -3.59 44.92 40.64
N GLU A 172 -3.06 45.72 39.71
CA GLU A 172 -2.88 47.18 39.90
C GLU A 172 -4.24 47.88 40.14
N VAL A 173 -5.28 47.51 39.38
CA VAL A 173 -6.64 48.05 39.56
C VAL A 173 -7.26 47.63 40.89
N GLU A 174 -7.06 46.38 41.32
CA GLU A 174 -7.55 45.89 42.61
C GLU A 174 -6.89 46.63 43.79
N GLU A 175 -5.59 46.89 43.72
CA GLU A 175 -4.86 47.69 44.71
C GLU A 175 -5.37 49.14 44.75
N ASP A 176 -5.55 49.78 43.60
CA ASP A 176 -6.07 51.15 43.51
C ASP A 176 -7.50 51.28 44.09
N GLN A 177 -8.36 50.28 43.86
CA GLN A 177 -9.70 50.25 44.45
C GLN A 177 -9.68 50.07 45.97
N LEU A 178 -8.76 49.25 46.49
CA LEU A 178 -8.58 49.09 47.94
C LEU A 178 -8.10 50.38 48.61
N ILE A 179 -7.25 51.16 47.94
CA ILE A 179 -6.77 52.46 48.42
C ILE A 179 -7.89 53.52 48.35
N GLY A 180 -8.67 53.53 47.26
CA GLY A 180 -9.79 54.46 47.06
C GLY A 180 -10.99 54.23 47.98
N ALA A 181 -11.20 53.00 48.44
CA ALA A 181 -12.26 52.65 49.39
C ALA A 181 -11.91 52.93 50.87
N SER A 182 -10.69 53.40 51.15
CA SER A 182 -10.19 53.70 52.50
C SER A 182 -10.62 55.09 53.01
N THR A 183 -11.90 55.44 52.89
CA THR A 183 -12.46 56.47 53.80
C THR A 183 -12.69 55.79 55.13
N ALA A 184 -11.91 56.15 56.14
CA ALA A 184 -11.99 55.51 57.45
C ALA A 184 -13.44 55.57 57.94
N TYR A 185 -14.01 54.43 58.33
CA TYR A 185 -15.39 54.33 58.83
C TYR A 185 -15.74 55.44 59.85
N THR A 186 -14.75 55.85 60.65
CA THR A 186 -14.82 56.97 61.59
C THR A 186 -15.08 58.33 60.94
N GLU A 187 -14.55 58.62 59.76
CA GLU A 187 -14.78 59.87 59.02
C GLU A 187 -16.20 59.94 58.47
N ILE A 188 -16.72 58.83 57.93
CA ILE A 188 -18.10 58.74 57.47
C ILE A 188 -19.06 58.91 58.65
N VAL A 189 -18.80 58.21 59.76
CA VAL A 189 -19.59 58.33 60.99
C VAL A 189 -19.53 59.75 61.56
N ASN A 190 -18.36 60.38 61.59
CA ASN A 190 -18.21 61.76 62.05
C ASN A 190 -18.93 62.75 61.15
N ALA A 191 -18.88 62.58 59.82
CA ALA A 191 -19.60 63.41 58.86
C ALA A 191 -21.13 63.27 59.02
N LEU A 192 -21.63 62.05 59.25
CA LEU A 192 -23.04 61.81 59.54
C LEU A 192 -23.49 62.50 60.82
N PHE A 193 -22.74 62.37 61.92
CA PHE A 193 -23.08 63.05 63.18
C PHE A 193 -23.01 64.58 63.06
N HIS A 194 -22.01 65.12 62.35
CA HIS A 194 -21.96 66.56 62.06
C HIS A 194 -23.15 67.02 61.20
N GLY A 195 -23.54 66.24 60.19
CA GLY A 195 -24.71 66.51 59.35
C GLY A 195 -26.03 66.48 60.11
N LEU A 196 -26.11 65.70 61.19
CA LEU A 196 -27.25 65.63 62.11
C LEU A 196 -27.23 66.72 63.20
N GLY A 197 -26.28 67.67 63.14
CA GLY A 197 -26.18 68.76 64.11
C GLY A 197 -25.50 68.38 65.43
N VAL A 198 -24.82 67.23 65.51
CA VAL A 198 -24.11 66.78 66.73
C VAL A 198 -22.63 67.09 66.62
N LYS A 199 -22.10 67.89 67.54
CA LYS A 199 -20.67 68.25 67.61
C LYS A 199 -20.12 67.97 69.00
N ALA A 200 -19.03 67.21 69.08
CA ALA A 200 -18.33 67.01 70.34
C ALA A 200 -17.50 68.26 70.70
N ILE A 201 -17.56 68.70 71.95
CA ILE A 201 -16.68 69.71 72.52
C ILE A 201 -15.65 68.99 73.37
N ILE A 202 -14.38 69.14 73.00
CA ILE A 202 -13.25 68.49 73.66
C ILE A 202 -12.55 69.52 74.54
N GLU A 203 -12.50 69.25 75.83
CA GLU A 203 -11.73 70.01 76.82
C GLU A 203 -10.70 69.05 77.43
N GLU A 204 -9.43 69.46 77.53
CA GLU A 204 -8.35 68.65 78.13
C GLU A 204 -8.25 67.21 77.58
N ASN A 205 -8.37 67.05 76.24
CA ASN A 205 -8.31 65.76 75.54
C ASN A 205 -9.43 64.76 75.90
N LYS A 206 -10.52 65.19 76.53
CA LYS A 206 -11.71 64.37 76.77
C LYS A 206 -12.96 65.07 76.24
N VAL A 207 -13.89 64.28 75.69
CA VAL A 207 -15.21 64.81 75.33
C VAL A 207 -15.98 65.04 76.62
N THR A 208 -16.05 66.29 77.06
CA THR A 208 -16.76 66.69 78.28
C THR A 208 -18.17 67.16 77.97
N LYS A 209 -18.39 67.71 76.78
CA LYS A 209 -19.69 68.25 76.35
C LYS A 209 -19.98 67.89 74.89
N VAL A 210 -21.26 67.86 74.53
CA VAL A 210 -21.74 67.70 73.16
C VAL A 210 -22.67 68.87 72.86
N GLN A 211 -22.38 69.58 71.78
CA GLN A 211 -23.23 70.58 71.19
C GLN A 211 -24.22 69.90 70.25
N LEU A 212 -25.50 70.24 70.40
CA LEU A 212 -26.59 69.80 69.56
C LEU A 212 -27.20 71.03 68.91
N ASP A 213 -27.12 71.11 67.59
CA ASP A 213 -27.74 72.14 66.78
C ASP A 213 -29.09 71.60 66.26
N SER A 214 -30.14 72.42 66.33
CA SER A 214 -31.42 72.12 65.70
C SER A 214 -31.27 72.10 64.17
N PHE A 215 -32.25 71.49 63.48
CA PHE A 215 -32.25 71.37 62.03
C PHE A 215 -32.16 72.74 61.30
N ASP A 216 -32.82 73.77 61.84
CA ASP A 216 -32.78 75.15 61.35
C ASP A 216 -31.55 75.95 61.82
N LYS A 217 -30.69 75.36 62.68
CA LYS A 217 -29.52 75.98 63.32
C LYS A 217 -29.85 77.21 64.17
N GLU A 218 -31.12 77.43 64.52
CA GLU A 218 -31.53 78.56 65.36
C GLU A 218 -31.40 78.26 66.85
N GLN A 219 -31.40 76.98 67.22
CA GLN A 219 -31.26 76.53 68.59
C GLN A 219 -30.01 75.67 68.74
N THR A 220 -29.20 76.03 69.73
CA THR A 220 -28.02 75.26 70.11
C THR A 220 -28.13 74.90 71.58
N CYS A 221 -28.04 73.61 71.88
CA CYS A 221 -27.99 73.08 73.23
C CYS A 221 -26.60 72.50 73.51
N ILE A 222 -26.04 72.76 74.69
CA ILE A 222 -24.80 72.14 75.14
C ILE A 222 -25.14 71.16 76.25
N LEU A 223 -24.98 69.87 75.96
CA LEU A 223 -25.15 68.79 76.91
C LEU A 223 -23.80 68.41 77.52
N ASP A 224 -23.66 68.53 78.83
CA ASP A 224 -22.52 68.01 79.57
C ASP A 224 -22.64 66.48 79.68
N VAL A 225 -21.78 65.75 78.96
CA VAL A 225 -21.83 64.29 78.88
C VAL A 225 -21.17 63.60 80.06
N THR A 226 -20.60 64.36 81.01
CA THR A 226 -20.02 63.78 82.25
C THR A 226 -21.05 63.61 83.37
N LYS A 227 -22.21 64.28 83.28
CA LYS A 227 -23.19 64.41 84.38
C LYS A 227 -24.36 63.43 84.36
N TYR A 228 -24.56 62.70 83.26
CA TYR A 228 -25.74 61.87 83.05
C TYR A 228 -25.38 60.41 82.72
N SER A 229 -26.34 59.49 82.80
CA SER A 229 -26.16 58.11 82.34
C SER A 229 -26.15 58.02 80.81
N ASP A 230 -25.50 57.01 80.25
CA ASP A 230 -25.38 56.87 78.79
C ASP A 230 -26.73 56.67 78.10
N THR A 231 -27.67 55.99 78.77
CA THR A 231 -29.05 55.84 78.31
C THR A 231 -29.79 57.18 78.25
N PHE A 232 -29.58 58.06 79.24
CA PHE A 232 -30.17 59.40 79.23
C PHE A 232 -29.57 60.25 78.11
N LYS A 233 -28.23 60.28 77.97
CA LYS A 233 -27.54 61.03 76.91
C LYS A 233 -28.06 60.63 75.54
N THR A 234 -28.09 59.33 75.26
CA THR A 234 -28.52 58.78 73.97
C THR A 234 -29.97 59.15 73.67
N ASN A 235 -30.88 58.96 74.63
CA ASN A 235 -32.29 59.31 74.45
C ASN A 235 -32.50 60.82 74.28
N TYR A 236 -31.74 61.64 75.01
CA TYR A 236 -31.84 63.09 74.92
C TYR A 236 -31.36 63.59 73.55
N ILE A 237 -30.19 63.13 73.09
CA ILE A 237 -29.63 63.45 71.78
C ILE A 237 -30.60 63.03 70.67
N TRP A 238 -31.09 61.79 70.70
CA TRP A 238 -32.06 61.32 69.71
C TRP A 238 -33.37 62.10 69.75
N LYS A 239 -33.88 62.45 70.94
CA LYS A 239 -35.09 63.27 71.07
C LYS A 239 -34.89 64.68 70.52
N TYR A 240 -33.73 65.27 70.75
CA TYR A 240 -33.38 66.61 70.28
C TYR A 240 -33.30 66.66 68.74
N ILE A 241 -32.61 65.68 68.14
CA ILE A 241 -32.47 65.58 66.67
C ILE A 241 -33.81 65.20 66.01
N SER A 242 -34.54 64.22 66.56
CA SER A 242 -35.74 63.66 65.90
C SER A 242 -36.98 64.54 65.99
N LYS A 243 -37.12 65.36 67.05
CA LYS A 243 -38.34 66.15 67.26
C LYS A 243 -38.20 67.62 66.91
N GLY A 244 -37.00 68.14 66.66
CA GLY A 244 -36.77 69.57 66.39
C GLY A 244 -37.53 70.47 67.39
N LEU A 245 -37.51 70.10 68.67
CA LEU A 245 -38.41 70.70 69.66
C LEU A 245 -37.82 71.97 70.26
N LEU A 246 -38.49 73.08 69.96
CA LEU A 246 -38.94 74.07 70.95
C LEU A 246 -39.49 73.40 72.22
#